data_AF-A0A2E6CIY0-F1
#
_entry.id   AF-A0A2E6CIY0-F1
#
_cell.length_a   1.000
_cell.length_b   1.000
_cell.length_c   1.000
_cell.angle_alpha   90.00
_cell.angle_beta   90.00
_cell.angle_gamma   90.00
#
_symmetry.space_group_name_H-M   'P 1'
#
loop_
_entity.id
_entity.type
_entity.pdbx_description
1 polymer ?
#
loop_
_entity_poly.entity_id
_entity_poly.type
_entity_poly.pdbx_seq_one_letter_code
_entity_poly.pdbx_strand_id
1 'polypeptide(L)' 'MEDNGGIRHGFTNALYQRVAENRVLVTTDSGATGVFDGEGRWVEGEIYEADPEMCIWLTAKRIESSHRLS' A
#
# COMPACT_ATOMS: atom_id res chain seq x y z
N MET A 1 -11.29 -15.65 -2.17
CA MET A 1 -10.08 -15.29 -2.93
C MET A 1 -10.14 -13.78 -3.02
N GLU A 2 -9.62 -13.10 -2.00
CA GLU A 2 -9.67 -11.63 -1.97
C GLU A 2 -8.85 -11.10 -3.15
N ASP A 3 -9.51 -10.31 -4.00
CA ASP A 3 -8.89 -9.59 -5.09
C ASP A 3 -7.88 -8.62 -4.46
N ASN A 4 -6.62 -9.05 -4.33
CA ASN A 4 -5.60 -8.23 -3.70
C ASN A 4 -5.06 -7.22 -4.74
N GLY A 5 -5.98 -6.40 -5.25
CA GLY A 5 -5.70 -5.28 -6.13
C GLY A 5 -4.63 -4.39 -5.51
N GLY A 6 -3.67 -3.96 -6.34
CA GLY A 6 -2.57 -3.10 -5.94
C GLY A 6 -2.53 -1.84 -6.77
N ILE A 7 -1.90 -0.80 -6.23
CA ILE A 7 -1.68 0.47 -6.93
C ILE A 7 -0.22 0.52 -7.36
N ARG A 8 0.04 0.86 -8.62
CA ARG A 8 1.41 1.14 -9.09
C ARG A 8 1.74 2.60 -8.88
N HIS A 9 2.90 2.86 -8.30
CA HIS A 9 3.45 4.20 -8.17
C HIS A 9 3.83 4.74 -9.55
N GLY A 10 3.28 5.89 -9.93
CA GLY A 10 3.43 6.44 -11.29
C GLY A 10 4.86 6.85 -11.67
N PHE A 11 5.75 7.06 -10.69
CA PHE A 11 7.13 7.48 -10.95
C PHE A 11 8.14 6.34 -10.86
N THR A 12 7.98 5.42 -9.91
CA THR A 12 8.94 4.32 -9.67
C THR A 12 8.47 2.97 -10.20
N ASN A 13 7.23 2.88 -10.70
CA ASN A 13 6.55 1.63 -11.07
C ASN A 13 6.42 0.57 -9.95
N ALA A 14 6.81 0.90 -8.72
CA ALA A 14 6.67 0.00 -7.58
C ALA A 14 5.19 -0.33 -7.35
N LEU A 15 4.91 -1.60 -7.09
CA LEU A 15 3.58 -2.13 -6.81
C LEU A 15 3.34 -2.12 -5.30
N TYR A 16 2.28 -1.43 -4.88
CA TYR A 16 1.83 -1.37 -3.50
C TYR A 16 0.60 -2.26 -3.35
N GLN A 17 0.64 -3.22 -2.42
CA GLN A 17 -0.45 -4.15 -2.14
C GLN A 17 -0.74 -4.19 -0.65
N ARG A 18 -2.02 -4.05 -0.29
CA ARG A 18 -2.43 -4.25 1.10
C ARG A 18 -2.39 -5.74 1.40
N VAL A 19 -1.69 -6.14 2.45
CA VAL A 19 -1.59 -7.56 2.87
C VAL A 19 -2.22 -7.81 4.24
N ALA A 20 -2.45 -6.76 5.02
CA ALA A 20 -3.27 -6.79 6.24
C ALA A 20 -3.84 -5.39 6.53
N GLU A 21 -4.58 -5.23 7.64
CA GLU A 21 -5.24 -3.97 7.99
C GLU A 21 -4.26 -2.77 7.97
N ASN A 22 -3.08 -2.95 8.55
CA ASN A 22 -2.03 -1.93 8.66
C ASN A 22 -0.70 -2.40 8.06
N ARG A 23 -0.74 -3.22 7.00
CA ARG A 23 0.46 -3.74 6.33
C ARG A 23 0.35 -3.62 4.82
N VAL A 24 1.38 -3.05 4.21
CA VAL A 24 1.52 -2.86 2.77
C VAL A 24 2.79 -3.55 2.30
N LEU A 25 2.65 -4.49 1.39
CA LEU A 25 3.77 -5.05 0.63
C LEU A 25 4.08 -4.12 -0.54
N VAL A 26 5.33 -3.70 -0.63
CA VAL A 26 5.86 -2.88 -1.72
C VAL A 26 6.85 -3.72 -2.50
N THR A 27 6.61 -3.88 -3.80
CA THR A 27 7.50 -4.57 -4.73
C THR A 27 8.04 -3.55 -5.72
N THR A 28 9.36 -3.36 -5.76
CA THR A 28 10.00 -2.45 -6.72
C THR A 28 9.91 -2.98 -8.15
N ASP A 29 10.20 -2.13 -9.13
CA ASP A 29 10.32 -2.55 -10.53
C ASP A 29 11.45 -3.59 -10.74
N SER A 30 12.48 -3.58 -9.89
CA SER A 30 13.54 -4.59 -9.87
C SER A 30 13.16 -5.91 -9.19
N GLY A 31 11.97 -5.98 -8.57
CA GLY A 31 11.45 -7.16 -7.88
C GLY A 31 11.86 -7.28 -6.40
N ALA A 32 12.61 -6.32 -5.85
CA ALA A 32 12.90 -6.27 -4.42
C ALA A 32 11.64 -5.93 -3.63
N THR A 33 11.51 -6.49 -2.43
CA THR A 33 10.27 -6.35 -1.64
C THR A 33 10.51 -5.78 -0.25
N GLY A 34 9.50 -5.09 0.28
CA GLY A 34 9.49 -4.60 1.67
C GLY A 34 8.07 -4.46 2.19
N VAL A 35 7.89 -4.70 3.48
CA VAL A 35 6.62 -4.51 4.18
C VAL A 35 6.70 -3.23 4.99
N PHE A 36 5.67 -2.40 4.83
CA PHE A 36 5.53 -1.13 5.52
C PHE A 36 4.21 -1.10 6.29
N ASP A 37 4.16 -0.32 7.37
CA ASP A 37 2.90 -0.02 8.04
C ASP A 37 2.09 1.06 7.30
N GLY A 38 0.89 1.36 7.77
CA GLY A 38 0.03 2.39 7.17
C GLY A 38 0.53 3.83 7.30
N GLU A 39 1.62 4.07 8.02
CA GLU A 39 2.31 5.37 8.09
C GLU A 39 3.59 5.38 7.23
N GLY A 40 3.86 4.30 6.49
CA GLY A 40 5.06 4.15 5.66
C GLY A 40 6.32 3.79 6.45
N ARG A 41 6.20 3.32 7.70
CA ARG A 41 7.36 2.85 8.46
C ARG A 41 7.73 1.44 8.03
N TRP A 42 9.03 1.23 7.83
CA TRP A 42 9.59 -0.08 7.50
C TRP A 42 9.33 -1.11 8.62
N VAL A 43 8.98 -2.31 8.21
CA VAL A 43 8.68 -3.45 9.08
C VAL A 43 9.67 -4.58 8.84
N GLU A 44 9.80 -5.00 7.58
CA GLU A 44 10.66 -6.08 7.14
C GLU A 44 10.92 -6.02 5.63
N GLY A 45 11.93 -6.76 5.16
CA GLY A 45 12.25 -6.92 3.74
C GLY A 45 13.54 -6.23 3.31
N GLU A 46 13.77 -6.22 2.01
CA GLU A 46 15.00 -5.81 1.35
C GLU A 46 15.08 -4.30 1.12
N ILE A 47 13.93 -3.65 0.89
CA ILE A 47 13.83 -2.19 0.75
C ILE A 47 13.42 -1.54 2.07
N TYR A 48 14.03 -0.40 2.36
CA TYR A 48 13.79 0.38 3.58
C TYR A 48 13.05 1.70 3.30
N GLU A 49 12.77 1.98 2.03
CA GLU A 49 12.14 3.20 1.56
C GLU A 49 10.88 2.86 0.76
N ALA A 50 9.80 3.57 1.06
CA ALA A 50 8.54 3.53 0.35
C ALA A 50 7.87 4.90 0.42
N ASP A 51 6.93 5.17 -0.48
CA ASP A 51 6.12 6.37 -0.43
C ASP A 51 5.09 6.26 0.72
N PRO A 52 5.16 7.14 1.74
CA PRO A 52 4.29 7.05 2.90
C PRO A 52 2.83 7.39 2.56
N GLU A 53 2.59 8.30 1.61
CA GLU A 53 1.23 8.69 1.20
C GLU A 53 0.51 7.52 0.55
N MET A 54 1.19 6.74 -0.29
CA MET A 54 0.64 5.50 -0.84
C MET A 54 0.29 4.49 0.26
N CYS A 55 1.16 4.32 1.26
CA CYS A 55 0.90 3.41 2.38
C CYS A 55 -0.34 3.85 3.18
N ILE A 56 -0.47 5.15 3.43
CA ILE A 56 -1.64 5.74 4.08
C ILE A 56 -2.88 5.49 3.24
N TRP A 57 -2.85 5.73 1.93
CA TRP A 57 -4.02 5.55 1.07
C TRP A 57 -4.51 4.09 1.01
N LEU A 58 -3.57 3.13 0.98
CA LEU A 58 -3.93 1.70 0.94
C LEU A 58 -4.49 1.19 2.27
N THR A 59 -4.05 1.75 3.40
CA THR A 59 -4.46 1.30 4.74
C THR A 59 -5.58 2.14 5.34
N ALA A 60 -5.81 3.35 4.81
CA ALA A 60 -6.87 4.24 5.25
C ALA A 60 -8.21 3.50 5.29
N LYS A 61 -8.84 3.53 6.46
CA LYS A 61 -10.17 2.95 6.63
C LYS A 61 -11.12 3.69 5.69
N ARG A 62 -11.60 3.00 4.66
CA ARG A 62 -12.60 3.55 3.75
C ARG A 62 -13.81 3.94 4.58
N ILE A 63 -14.12 5.23 4.62
CA ILE A 63 -15.35 5.72 5.25
C ILE A 63 -16.50 5.27 4.33
N GLU A 64 -17.35 4.37 4.83
CA GLU A 64 -18.48 3.81 4.08
C GLU A 64 -19.67 4.78 3.90
N SER A 65 -19.53 6.05 4.29
CA SER A 65 -20.58 7.05 4.11
C SER A 65 -20.59 7.58 2.67
N SER A 66 -21.13 6.77 1.75
CA SER A 66 -21.56 7.27 0.45
C SER A 66 -22.84 8.08 0.64
N HIS A 67 -22.72 9.41 0.74
CA HIS A 67 -23.87 10.32 0.73
C HIS A 67 -24.53 10.46 -0.66
N ARG A 68 -24.42 9.46 -1.55
CA ARG A 68 -25.16 9.44 -2.81
C ARG A 68 -26.59 8.89 -2.62
N LEU A 69 -27.30 9.40 -1.62
CA LEU A 69 -28.72 9.18 -1.38
C LEU A 69 -29.36 10.50 -0.96
N SER A 70 -29.71 11.34 -1.94
CA SER A 70 -30.95 12.12 -2.03
C SER A 70 -31.05 12.71 -3.43
#